data_AF-A0A497DGS3-F1
#
_entry.id   AF-A0A497DGS3-F1
#
_cell.length_a   1.000
_cell.length_b   1.000
_cell.length_c   1.000
_cell.angle_alpha   90.00
_cell.angle_beta   90.00
_cell.angle_gamma   90.00
#
_symmetry.space_group_name_H-M   'P 1'
#
loop_
_entity.id
_entity.type
_entity.pdbx_description
1 polymer ?
#
loop_
_entity_poly.entity_id
_entity_poly.type
_entity_poly.pdbx_seq_one_letter_code
_entity_poly.pdbx_strand_id
1 'polypeptide(L)'
;MQNRGAIKFFAIAFALVCLYQLSFTYVTTSVEKDAKAYAVNETAQNLAKELAGDNEILRKYNLDSIAKARENYYLDSISNEVVYNIFIAEYTYKEAKEREINLGLDLKGGMNVVLEVSVGDIIKALSGNSDDPVFKEALALTYQKQKNSNKDFVTLFGEAFQEVDPNAQLASIFLFEFRDKGITTNSTNEEVIAVIRKEAEDAIDRSFQILRTRIDRFGVAQPNIQKLATTGRILIELPGIKDPDRVRKLLQGTAKLEFWETYNFDEVYQYFDEANALLRTEDIDQKEEVTDTEAIETEAQDG
;
A
#
# COMPACT_ATOMS: atom_id res chain seq x y z
N MET A 1 18.23 25.23 52.09
CA MET A 1 17.02 25.59 51.30
C MET A 1 17.35 26.46 50.05
N GLN A 2 18.52 26.29 49.41
CA GLN A 2 19.06 27.29 48.45
C GLN A 2 18.66 27.13 46.98
N ASN A 3 18.04 26.02 46.56
CA ASN A 3 17.64 25.82 45.15
C ASN A 3 16.15 26.06 44.86
N ARG A 4 15.38 26.64 45.79
CA ARG A 4 13.92 26.86 45.58
C ARG A 4 13.62 27.78 44.40
N GLY A 5 14.48 28.76 44.09
CA GLY A 5 14.33 29.66 42.94
C GLY A 5 14.56 28.94 41.61
N ALA A 6 15.66 28.20 41.49
CA ALA A 6 15.98 27.41 40.31
C ALA A 6 14.91 26.33 40.03
N ILE A 7 14.45 25.61 41.07
CA ILE A 7 13.40 24.60 40.94
C ILE A 7 12.09 25.23 40.43
N LYS A 8 11.69 26.40 40.96
CA LYS A 8 10.49 27.11 40.49
C LYS A 8 10.62 27.57 39.04
N PHE A 9 11.79 28.08 38.65
CA PHE A 9 12.05 28.46 37.26
C PHE A 9 11.91 27.26 36.31
N PHE A 10 12.57 26.13 36.61
CA PHE A 10 12.45 24.92 35.78
C PHE A 10 11.04 24.35 35.78
N ALA A 11 10.30 24.40 36.89
CA ALA A 11 8.91 23.95 36.94
C ALA A 11 8.00 24.82 36.07
N ILE A 12 8.17 26.14 36.09
CA ILE A 12 7.42 27.07 35.23
C ILE A 12 7.78 26.84 33.76
N ALA A 13 9.07 26.71 33.44
CA ALA A 13 9.53 26.45 32.08
C ALA A 13 8.96 25.11 31.55
N PHE A 14 8.99 24.06 32.36
CA PHE A 14 8.42 22.76 32.01
C PHE A 14 6.90 22.84 31.82
N ALA A 15 6.18 23.55 32.69
CA ALA A 15 4.75 23.77 32.54
C ALA A 15 4.41 24.51 31.23
N LEU A 16 5.20 25.51 30.84
CA LEU A 16 5.03 26.20 29.56
C LEU A 16 5.27 25.27 28.36
N VAL A 17 6.29 24.40 28.43
CA VAL A 17 6.54 23.40 27.38
C VAL A 17 5.40 22.39 27.29
N CYS A 18 4.86 21.94 28.43
CA CYS A 18 3.70 21.06 28.44
C CYS A 18 2.45 21.72 27.85
N LEU A 19 2.17 22.98 28.21
CA LEU A 19 1.05 23.74 27.63
C LEU A 19 1.22 23.92 26.12
N TYR A 20 2.45 24.20 25.67
CA TYR A 20 2.78 24.28 24.25
C TYR A 20 2.49 22.95 23.53
N GLN A 21 2.94 21.81 24.06
CA GLN A 21 2.64 20.50 23.46
C GLN A 21 1.14 20.18 23.46
N LEU A 22 0.45 20.45 24.58
CA LEU A 22 -0.99 20.18 24.72
C LEU A 22 -1.83 21.05 23.77
N SER A 23 -1.35 22.24 23.42
CA SER A 23 -2.06 23.16 22.53
C SER A 23 -2.27 22.58 21.13
N PHE A 24 -1.31 21.80 20.60
CA PHE A 24 -1.47 21.11 19.32
C PHE A 24 -2.58 20.06 19.37
N THR A 25 -2.65 19.27 20.45
CA THR A 25 -3.73 18.31 20.66
C THR A 25 -5.09 19.01 20.76
N TYR A 26 -5.16 20.17 21.41
CA TYR A 26 -6.40 20.94 21.51
C TYR A 26 -6.90 21.42 20.14
N VAL A 27 -6.02 22.01 19.33
CA VAL A 27 -6.40 22.55 18.01
C VAL A 27 -6.78 21.42 17.05
N THR A 28 -6.00 20.35 16.98
CA THR A 28 -6.30 19.19 16.12
C THR A 28 -7.63 18.53 16.51
N THR A 29 -7.91 18.41 17.81
CA THR A 29 -9.21 17.90 18.30
C THR A 29 -10.37 18.84 17.93
N SER A 30 -10.16 20.16 17.95
CA SER A 30 -11.17 21.13 17.53
C SER A 30 -11.52 20.95 16.05
N VAL A 31 -10.51 20.88 15.20
CA VAL A 31 -10.67 20.67 13.75
C VAL A 31 -11.39 19.35 13.45
N GLU A 32 -11.05 18.27 14.17
CA GLU A 32 -11.73 16.98 14.01
C GLU A 32 -13.19 17.02 14.47
N LYS A 33 -13.51 17.83 15.50
CA LYS A 33 -14.89 18.04 15.93
C LYS A 33 -15.69 18.76 14.84
N ASP A 34 -15.09 19.76 14.19
CA ASP A 34 -15.72 20.48 13.07
C ASP A 34 -15.93 19.56 11.86
N ALA A 35 -14.94 18.70 11.56
CA ALA A 35 -15.05 17.68 10.51
C ALA A 35 -16.20 16.70 10.75
N LYS A 36 -16.38 16.24 12.00
CA LYS A 36 -17.51 15.38 12.40
C LYS A 36 -18.84 16.09 12.29
N ALA A 37 -18.91 17.37 12.66
CA ALA A 37 -20.13 18.17 12.50
C ALA A 37 -20.51 18.34 11.02
N TYR A 38 -19.52 18.59 10.15
CA TYR A 38 -19.72 18.64 8.70
C TYR A 38 -20.18 17.29 8.11
N ALA A 39 -19.65 16.19 8.63
CA ALA A 39 -19.92 14.84 8.16
C ALA A 39 -21.36 14.37 8.43
N VAL A 40 -21.97 14.76 9.56
CA VAL A 40 -23.29 14.29 10.02
C VAL A 40 -24.40 15.33 9.78
N ASN A 41 -24.20 16.21 8.80
CA ASN A 41 -25.16 17.26 8.47
C ASN A 41 -26.49 16.70 7.90
N GLU A 42 -27.50 17.56 7.75
CA GLU A 42 -28.83 17.16 7.27
C GLU A 42 -28.79 16.45 5.91
N THR A 43 -27.88 16.86 5.02
CA THR A 43 -27.69 16.21 3.72
C THR A 43 -27.28 14.74 3.87
N ALA A 44 -26.31 14.45 4.75
CA ALA A 44 -25.86 13.10 5.02
C ALA A 44 -26.98 12.24 5.65
N GLN A 45 -27.76 12.82 6.56
CA GLN A 45 -28.88 12.15 7.21
C GLN A 45 -30.00 11.82 6.22
N ASN A 46 -30.33 12.75 5.31
CA ASN A 46 -31.33 12.56 4.29
C ASN A 46 -30.90 11.48 3.27
N LEU A 47 -29.66 11.54 2.81
CA LEU A 47 -29.11 10.53 1.90
C LEU A 47 -29.10 9.14 2.53
N ALA A 48 -28.67 9.02 3.79
CA ALA A 48 -28.69 7.75 4.51
C ALA A 48 -30.12 7.20 4.67
N LYS A 49 -31.10 8.07 4.90
CA LYS A 49 -32.52 7.71 4.99
C LYS A 49 -33.07 7.22 3.64
N GLU A 50 -32.73 7.90 2.55
CA GLU A 50 -33.13 7.52 1.20
C GLU A 50 -32.60 6.14 0.82
N LEU A 51 -31.31 5.89 1.06
CA LEU A 51 -30.66 4.61 0.74
C LEU A 51 -31.14 3.43 1.60
N ALA A 52 -31.68 3.71 2.79
CA ALA A 52 -32.08 2.68 3.75
C ALA A 52 -33.57 2.33 3.72
N GLY A 53 -34.42 3.20 3.15
CA GLY A 53 -35.87 3.07 3.25
C GLY A 53 -36.35 3.00 4.70
N ASP A 54 -37.18 1.99 5.01
CA ASP A 54 -37.73 1.77 6.35
C ASP A 54 -36.77 1.01 7.30
N ASN A 55 -35.63 0.53 6.82
CA ASN A 55 -34.71 -0.26 7.63
C ASN A 55 -33.79 0.63 8.47
N GLU A 56 -34.08 0.72 9.77
CA GLU A 56 -33.31 1.57 10.69
C GLU A 56 -31.84 1.13 10.87
N ILE A 57 -31.57 -0.17 10.80
CA ILE A 57 -30.21 -0.71 10.91
C ILE A 57 -29.39 -0.28 9.69
N LEU A 58 -29.98 -0.44 8.50
CA LEU A 58 -29.37 -0.04 7.24
C LEU A 58 -29.15 1.48 7.20
N ARG A 59 -30.07 2.28 7.76
CA ARG A 59 -29.91 3.74 7.88
C ARG A 59 -28.71 4.11 8.71
N LYS A 60 -28.51 3.45 9.86
CA LYS A 60 -27.36 3.69 10.75
C LYS A 60 -26.05 3.32 10.05
N TYR A 61 -26.02 2.18 9.36
CA TYR A 61 -24.85 1.74 8.59
C TYR A 61 -24.51 2.71 7.45
N ASN A 62 -25.50 3.11 6.65
CA ASN A 62 -25.32 4.05 5.55
C ASN A 62 -24.87 5.42 6.06
N LEU A 63 -25.46 5.91 7.15
CA LEU A 63 -25.07 7.19 7.74
C LEU A 63 -23.62 7.16 8.23
N ASP A 64 -23.20 6.08 8.89
CA ASP A 64 -21.81 5.93 9.34
C ASP A 64 -20.83 5.94 8.15
N SER A 65 -21.13 5.17 7.09
CA SER A 65 -20.33 5.13 5.87
C SER A 65 -20.25 6.51 5.17
N ILE A 66 -21.38 7.18 5.00
CA ILE A 66 -21.46 8.53 4.40
C ILE A 66 -20.72 9.55 5.26
N ALA A 67 -20.94 9.54 6.58
CA ALA A 67 -20.28 10.45 7.50
C ALA A 67 -18.76 10.25 7.44
N LYS A 68 -18.28 9.01 7.47
CA LYS A 68 -16.85 8.69 7.37
C LYS A 68 -16.23 9.20 6.07
N ALA A 69 -16.90 9.02 4.94
CA ALA A 69 -16.43 9.53 3.65
C ALA A 69 -16.36 11.06 3.63
N ARG A 70 -17.40 11.74 4.15
CA ARG A 70 -17.47 13.20 4.23
C ARG A 70 -16.46 13.80 5.20
N GLU A 71 -16.25 13.15 6.35
CA GLU A 71 -15.25 13.54 7.35
C GLU A 71 -13.84 13.46 6.74
N ASN A 72 -13.52 12.35 6.05
CA ASN A 72 -12.24 12.20 5.38
C ASN A 72 -12.04 13.25 4.29
N TYR A 73 -13.06 13.54 3.49
CA TYR A 73 -13.00 14.59 2.47
C TYR A 73 -12.72 15.97 3.09
N TYR A 74 -13.38 16.31 4.19
CA TYR A 74 -13.15 17.57 4.90
C TYR A 74 -11.70 17.66 5.40
N LEU A 75 -11.23 16.63 6.11
CA LEU A 75 -9.87 16.59 6.67
C LEU A 75 -8.78 16.65 5.59
N ASP A 76 -9.03 16.03 4.43
CA ASP A 76 -8.13 16.09 3.27
C ASP A 76 -8.07 17.52 2.70
N SER A 77 -9.23 18.17 2.54
CA SER A 77 -9.30 19.53 2.00
C SER A 77 -8.59 20.58 2.86
N ILE A 78 -8.56 20.39 4.18
CA ILE A 78 -7.91 21.31 5.11
C ILE A 78 -6.50 20.88 5.50
N SER A 79 -6.00 19.75 4.97
CA SER A 79 -4.74 19.14 5.41
C SER A 79 -3.56 20.12 5.33
N ASN A 80 -3.52 20.92 4.26
CA ASN A 80 -2.48 21.91 4.00
C ASN A 80 -2.89 23.34 4.39
N GLU A 81 -4.08 23.52 4.99
CA GLU A 81 -4.55 24.83 5.44
C GLU A 81 -3.98 25.16 6.82
N VAL A 82 -3.65 26.43 7.05
CA VAL A 82 -3.16 26.91 8.35
C VAL A 82 -4.29 26.92 9.36
N VAL A 83 -4.20 26.08 10.39
CA VAL A 83 -5.22 25.96 11.45
C VAL A 83 -4.72 26.45 12.81
N TYR A 84 -3.41 26.67 12.97
CA TYR A 84 -2.84 27.13 14.22
C TYR A 84 -1.75 28.17 14.01
N ASN A 85 -1.96 29.38 14.53
CA ASN A 85 -1.00 30.48 14.50
C ASN A 85 -0.60 30.86 15.93
N ILE A 86 0.68 30.74 16.26
CA ILE A 86 1.22 31.01 17.60
C ILE A 86 2.17 32.21 17.58
N PHE A 87 1.85 33.30 16.87
CA PHE A 87 2.64 34.56 16.75
C PHE A 87 4.07 34.43 16.18
N ILE A 88 4.76 33.32 16.40
CA ILE A 88 6.16 33.00 16.07
C ILE A 88 6.21 31.99 14.91
N ALA A 89 5.17 31.18 14.76
CA ALA A 89 5.04 30.17 13.73
C ALA A 89 3.57 29.90 13.39
N GLU A 90 3.34 29.56 12.13
CA GLU A 90 2.07 29.06 11.61
C GLU A 90 2.21 27.57 11.33
N TYR A 91 1.14 26.83 11.61
CA TYR A 91 1.09 25.39 11.41
C TYR A 91 -0.16 25.01 10.63
N THR A 92 0.05 24.23 9.59
CA THR A 92 -1.03 23.54 8.86
C THR A 92 -1.70 22.48 9.73
N TYR A 93 -2.89 22.02 9.35
CA TYR A 93 -3.53 20.89 10.06
C TYR A 93 -2.61 19.67 10.12
N LYS A 94 -1.96 19.35 9.00
CA LYS A 94 -1.01 18.23 8.91
C LYS A 94 0.15 18.38 9.90
N GLU A 95 0.80 19.55 9.93
CA GLU A 95 1.93 19.80 10.85
C GLU A 95 1.49 19.82 12.32
N ALA A 96 0.31 20.37 12.61
CA ALA A 96 -0.26 20.35 13.94
C ALA A 96 -0.57 18.91 14.39
N LYS A 97 -1.03 18.05 13.46
CA LYS A 97 -1.32 16.64 13.70
C LYS A 97 -0.06 15.81 13.97
N GLU A 98 1.05 16.10 13.28
CA GLU A 98 2.34 15.44 13.52
C GLU A 98 2.94 15.78 14.90
N ARG A 99 2.59 16.94 15.45
CA ARG A 99 3.01 17.44 16.78
C ARG A 99 2.04 17.11 17.91
N GLU A 100 0.91 16.47 17.60
CA GLU A 100 -0.05 15.98 18.59
C GLU A 100 0.61 14.97 19.55
N ILE A 101 0.14 14.93 20.79
CA ILE A 101 0.57 13.90 21.75
C ILE A 101 0.25 12.51 21.21
N ASN A 102 1.25 11.62 21.26
CA ASN A 102 1.07 10.22 20.90
C ASN A 102 0.36 9.47 22.02
N LEU A 103 -0.92 9.19 21.78
CA LEU A 103 -1.77 8.42 22.68
C LEU A 103 -1.55 6.89 22.53
N GLY A 104 -0.80 6.45 21.50
CA GLY A 104 -0.61 5.04 21.19
C GLY A 104 -1.89 4.35 20.69
N LEU A 105 -1.77 3.07 20.35
CA LEU A 105 -2.89 2.28 19.84
C LEU A 105 -4.00 2.07 20.89
N ASP A 106 -3.63 1.89 22.15
CA ASP A 106 -4.56 1.58 23.23
C ASP A 106 -5.54 2.74 23.51
N LEU A 107 -5.04 3.98 23.53
CA LEU A 107 -5.86 5.14 23.83
C LEU A 107 -6.45 5.82 22.58
N LYS A 108 -5.77 5.77 21.42
CA LYS A 108 -6.25 6.40 20.17
C LYS A 108 -7.09 5.44 19.32
N GLY A 109 -7.00 4.14 19.57
CA GLY A 109 -7.46 3.11 18.63
C GLY A 109 -6.65 3.14 17.33
N GLY A 110 -6.93 2.22 16.41
CA GLY A 110 -6.27 2.17 15.11
C GLY A 110 -6.08 0.75 14.61
N MET A 111 -4.92 0.50 13.98
CA MET A 111 -4.63 -0.78 13.34
C MET A 111 -3.27 -1.35 13.77
N ASN A 112 -3.25 -2.63 14.13
CA ASN A 112 -2.03 -3.42 14.32
C ASN A 112 -1.99 -4.53 13.27
N VAL A 113 -0.89 -4.60 12.51
CA VAL A 113 -0.69 -5.58 11.45
C VAL A 113 0.70 -6.18 11.56
N VAL A 114 0.78 -7.50 11.41
CA VAL A 114 2.04 -8.20 11.16
C VAL A 114 2.06 -8.64 9.71
N LEU A 115 3.01 -8.12 8.93
CA LEU A 115 3.24 -8.54 7.56
C LEU A 115 4.42 -9.51 7.52
N GLU A 116 4.36 -10.52 6.66
CA GLU A 116 5.45 -11.46 6.44
C GLU A 116 5.99 -11.31 5.02
N VAL A 117 7.30 -11.16 4.90
CA VAL A 117 7.98 -11.16 3.60
C VAL A 117 8.26 -12.62 3.22
N SER A 118 7.75 -13.05 2.07
CA SER A 118 7.95 -14.42 1.58
C SER A 118 9.39 -14.63 1.13
N VAL A 119 10.21 -15.24 1.98
CA VAL A 119 11.61 -15.57 1.66
C VAL A 119 11.68 -16.58 0.51
N GLY A 120 10.75 -17.53 0.44
CA GLY A 120 10.72 -18.49 -0.67
C GLY A 120 10.45 -17.83 -2.03
N ASP A 121 9.59 -16.81 -2.09
CA ASP A 121 9.40 -16.04 -3.33
C ASP A 121 10.63 -15.21 -3.69
N ILE A 122 11.37 -14.71 -2.69
CA ILE A 122 12.67 -14.05 -2.93
C ILE A 122 13.65 -15.05 -3.52
N ILE A 123 13.83 -16.24 -2.92
CA ILE A 123 14.73 -17.28 -3.43
C ILE A 123 14.35 -17.68 -4.86
N LYS A 124 13.05 -17.84 -5.13
CA LYS A 124 12.54 -18.11 -6.48
C LYS A 124 12.87 -16.98 -7.47
N ALA A 125 12.67 -15.73 -7.09
CA ALA A 125 13.04 -14.58 -7.92
C ALA A 125 14.55 -14.51 -8.17
N LEU A 126 15.38 -14.75 -7.15
CA LEU A 126 16.84 -14.78 -7.24
C LEU A 126 17.38 -15.95 -8.08
N SER A 127 16.56 -16.97 -8.34
CA SER A 127 16.88 -18.05 -9.27
C SER A 127 16.54 -17.74 -10.73
N GLY A 128 16.09 -16.51 -11.03
CA GLY A 128 15.55 -16.16 -12.34
C GLY A 128 14.22 -16.85 -12.65
N ASN A 129 13.44 -17.20 -11.63
CA ASN A 129 12.25 -18.07 -11.73
C ASN A 129 12.58 -19.45 -12.34
N SER A 130 13.68 -20.07 -11.89
CA SER A 130 14.14 -21.36 -12.38
C SER A 130 13.03 -22.42 -12.39
N ASP A 131 12.94 -23.14 -13.50
CA ASP A 131 12.00 -24.24 -13.68
C ASP A 131 12.56 -25.60 -13.23
N ASP A 132 13.78 -25.62 -12.70
CA ASP A 132 14.50 -26.81 -12.27
C ASP A 132 13.66 -27.69 -11.31
N PRO A 133 13.49 -29.00 -11.59
CA PRO A 133 12.66 -29.88 -10.76
C PRO A 133 13.19 -30.03 -9.33
N VAL A 134 14.53 -30.15 -9.17
CA VAL A 134 15.18 -30.31 -7.86
C VAL A 134 14.95 -29.06 -7.02
N PHE A 135 15.11 -27.88 -7.62
CA PHE A 135 14.85 -26.59 -6.99
C PHE A 135 13.40 -26.45 -6.51
N LYS A 136 12.42 -26.79 -7.35
CA LYS A 136 10.99 -26.70 -7.01
C LYS A 136 10.62 -27.67 -5.89
N GLU A 137 11.13 -28.89 -5.94
CA GLU A 137 10.91 -29.89 -4.90
C GLU A 137 11.58 -29.46 -3.58
N ALA A 138 12.80 -28.95 -3.63
CA ALA A 138 13.51 -28.42 -2.48
C ALA A 138 12.75 -27.25 -1.83
N LEU A 139 12.23 -26.29 -2.62
CA LEU A 139 11.39 -25.21 -2.11
C LEU A 139 10.11 -25.75 -1.44
N ALA A 140 9.41 -26.70 -2.08
CA ALA A 140 8.21 -27.30 -1.51
C ALA A 140 8.50 -28.03 -0.18
N LEU A 141 9.59 -28.79 -0.13
CA LEU A 141 10.05 -29.46 1.08
C LEU A 141 10.43 -28.45 2.18
N THR A 142 11.06 -27.33 1.81
CA THR A 142 11.40 -26.24 2.74
C THR A 142 10.15 -25.70 3.43
N TYR A 143 9.08 -25.41 2.69
CA TYR A 143 7.81 -24.95 3.27
C TYR A 143 7.17 -25.98 4.21
N GLN A 144 7.34 -27.28 3.94
CA GLN A 144 6.85 -28.33 4.85
C GLN A 144 7.68 -28.37 6.13
N LYS A 145 9.01 -28.31 6.02
CA LYS A 145 9.92 -28.31 7.17
C LYS A 145 9.75 -27.08 8.06
N GLN A 146 9.47 -25.91 7.47
CA GLN A 146 9.26 -24.67 8.21
C GLN A 146 8.10 -24.77 9.21
N LYS A 147 7.05 -25.55 8.91
CA LYS A 147 5.89 -25.74 9.82
C LYS A 147 6.27 -26.37 11.16
N ASN A 148 7.34 -27.17 11.19
CA ASN A 148 7.74 -27.95 12.35
C ASN A 148 9.13 -27.54 12.89
N SER A 149 9.71 -26.45 12.37
CA SER A 149 11.09 -26.05 12.66
C SER A 149 11.17 -24.58 13.05
N ASN A 150 12.09 -24.27 13.98
CA ASN A 150 12.43 -22.90 14.37
C ASN A 150 13.67 -22.36 13.62
N LYS A 151 14.25 -23.13 12.69
CA LYS A 151 15.39 -22.70 11.87
C LYS A 151 14.97 -21.64 10.85
N ASP A 152 15.93 -20.83 10.41
CA ASP A 152 15.68 -19.85 9.34
C ASP A 152 15.39 -20.54 8.00
N PHE A 153 14.58 -19.88 7.18
CA PHE A 153 14.09 -20.43 5.90
C PHE A 153 15.24 -20.77 4.94
N VAL A 154 16.28 -19.94 4.89
CA VAL A 154 17.41 -20.12 3.97
C VAL A 154 18.24 -21.35 4.36
N THR A 155 18.46 -21.57 5.65
CA THR A 155 19.09 -22.80 6.16
C THR A 155 18.24 -24.03 5.87
N LEU A 156 16.93 -23.96 6.11
CA LEU A 156 16.02 -25.07 5.76
C LEU A 156 16.02 -25.38 4.27
N PHE A 157 16.16 -24.35 3.43
CA PHE A 157 16.29 -24.50 1.98
C PHE A 157 17.57 -25.23 1.58
N GLY A 158 18.71 -24.85 2.15
CA GLY A 158 19.98 -25.57 1.93
C GLY A 158 19.89 -27.05 2.35
N GLU A 159 19.29 -27.33 3.51
CA GLU A 159 19.07 -28.70 4.01
C GLU A 159 18.11 -29.50 3.10
N ALA A 160 17.02 -28.87 2.65
CA ALA A 160 16.07 -29.51 1.74
C ALA A 160 16.68 -29.78 0.36
N PHE A 161 17.46 -28.85 -0.18
CA PHE A 161 18.12 -29.01 -1.47
C PHE A 161 19.10 -30.19 -1.47
N GLN A 162 19.91 -30.30 -0.42
CA GLN A 162 20.83 -31.42 -0.24
C GLN A 162 20.11 -32.77 -0.04
N GLU A 163 18.92 -32.77 0.55
CA GLU A 163 18.11 -33.98 0.76
C GLU A 163 17.44 -34.46 -0.54
N VAL A 164 16.98 -33.54 -1.39
CA VAL A 164 16.35 -33.89 -2.67
C VAL A 164 17.38 -34.46 -3.64
N ASP A 165 18.54 -33.80 -3.80
CA ASP A 165 19.65 -34.35 -4.58
C ASP A 165 21.00 -33.94 -3.99
N PRO A 166 21.75 -34.88 -3.38
CA PRO A 166 23.06 -34.61 -2.82
C PRO A 166 24.14 -34.16 -3.81
N ASN A 167 23.95 -34.43 -5.12
CA ASN A 167 24.91 -34.09 -6.17
C ASN A 167 24.55 -32.80 -6.91
N ALA A 168 23.37 -32.22 -6.64
CA ALA A 168 22.93 -30.99 -7.29
C ALA A 168 23.75 -29.78 -6.81
N GLN A 169 24.01 -28.86 -7.73
CA GLN A 169 24.79 -27.65 -7.47
C GLN A 169 23.90 -26.41 -7.58
N LEU A 170 23.72 -25.70 -6.48
CA LEU A 170 23.00 -24.42 -6.46
C LEU A 170 23.65 -23.39 -7.40
N ALA A 171 24.97 -23.47 -7.59
CA ALA A 171 25.67 -22.60 -8.54
C ALA A 171 25.05 -22.67 -9.94
N SER A 172 24.61 -23.83 -10.41
CA SER A 172 24.00 -23.99 -11.75
C SER A 172 22.69 -23.20 -11.91
N ILE A 173 21.93 -23.02 -10.83
CA ILE A 173 20.64 -22.32 -10.82
C ILE A 173 20.83 -20.81 -10.64
N PHE A 174 21.77 -20.41 -9.78
CA PHE A 174 21.93 -19.01 -9.35
C PHE A 174 23.07 -18.26 -10.05
N LEU A 175 23.85 -18.91 -10.93
CA LEU A 175 25.05 -18.33 -11.56
C LEU A 175 24.77 -16.99 -12.25
N PHE A 176 23.67 -16.90 -13.01
CA PHE A 176 23.37 -15.70 -13.80
C PHE A 176 23.06 -14.49 -12.90
N GLU A 177 22.25 -14.69 -11.87
CA GLU A 177 21.81 -13.63 -10.95
C GLU A 177 22.88 -13.24 -9.92
N PHE A 178 23.87 -14.12 -9.66
CA PHE A 178 24.95 -13.88 -8.69
C PHE A 178 26.33 -13.72 -9.32
N ARG A 179 26.42 -13.51 -10.64
CA ARG A 179 27.69 -13.34 -11.34
C ARG A 179 28.50 -12.15 -10.82
N ASP A 180 27.83 -11.06 -10.50
CA ASP A 180 28.41 -9.84 -9.92
C ASP A 180 28.73 -9.99 -8.42
N LYS A 181 28.23 -11.05 -7.77
CA LYS A 181 28.40 -11.36 -6.34
C LYS A 181 29.48 -12.41 -6.08
N GLY A 182 30.24 -12.78 -7.10
CA GLY A 182 31.40 -13.69 -6.98
C GLY A 182 31.06 -15.17 -7.05
N ILE A 183 29.83 -15.55 -7.38
CA ILE A 183 29.46 -16.95 -7.62
C ILE A 183 29.97 -17.38 -9.00
N THR A 184 30.61 -18.55 -9.03
CA THR A 184 31.15 -19.17 -10.24
C THR A 184 30.58 -20.58 -10.40
N THR A 185 30.87 -21.25 -11.53
CA THR A 185 30.45 -22.63 -11.77
C THR A 185 31.03 -23.63 -10.75
N ASN A 186 32.13 -23.27 -10.07
CA ASN A 186 32.79 -24.12 -9.10
C ASN A 186 32.44 -23.77 -7.65
N SER A 187 31.56 -22.79 -7.44
CA SER A 187 31.16 -22.37 -6.10
C SER A 187 30.40 -23.47 -5.38
N THR A 188 30.64 -23.60 -4.08
CA THR A 188 29.97 -24.62 -3.28
C THR A 188 28.54 -24.21 -2.93
N ASN A 189 27.71 -25.18 -2.54
CA ASN A 189 26.35 -24.90 -2.12
C ASN A 189 26.31 -23.96 -0.89
N GLU A 190 27.28 -24.07 0.02
CA GLU A 190 27.41 -23.18 1.18
C GLU A 190 27.70 -21.73 0.79
N GLU A 191 28.57 -21.51 -0.20
CA GLU A 191 28.87 -20.17 -0.72
C GLU A 191 27.63 -19.53 -1.35
N VAL A 192 26.89 -20.30 -2.15
CA VAL A 192 25.64 -19.81 -2.77
C VAL A 192 24.58 -19.51 -1.71
N ILE A 193 24.41 -20.38 -0.71
CA ILE A 193 23.47 -20.17 0.41
C ILE A 193 23.83 -18.91 1.21
N ALA A 194 25.12 -18.60 1.41
CA ALA A 194 25.54 -17.38 2.07
C ALA A 194 25.12 -16.12 1.29
N VAL A 195 25.27 -16.14 -0.05
CA VAL A 195 24.80 -15.05 -0.92
C VAL A 195 23.27 -14.94 -0.89
N ILE A 196 22.55 -16.06 -1.00
CA ILE A 196 21.07 -16.09 -0.88
C ILE A 196 20.62 -15.46 0.42
N ARG A 197 21.27 -15.79 1.54
CA ARG A 197 20.92 -15.24 2.86
C ARG A 197 21.06 -13.72 2.88
N LYS A 198 22.18 -13.21 2.40
CA LYS A 198 22.43 -11.77 2.31
C LYS A 198 21.40 -11.07 1.43
N GLU A 199 21.11 -11.63 0.26
CA GLU A 199 20.13 -11.05 -0.67
C GLU A 199 18.71 -11.08 -0.12
N ALA A 200 18.35 -12.12 0.63
CA ALA A 200 17.07 -12.21 1.32
C ALA A 200 16.96 -11.16 2.44
N GLU A 201 18.00 -10.97 3.25
CA GLU A 201 18.06 -9.91 4.26
C GLU A 201 17.94 -8.52 3.63
N ASP A 202 18.69 -8.27 2.56
CA ASP A 202 18.63 -6.99 1.82
C ASP A 202 17.23 -6.77 1.19
N ALA A 203 16.56 -7.82 0.71
CA ALA A 203 15.20 -7.74 0.18
C ALA A 203 14.16 -7.41 1.27
N ILE A 204 14.32 -7.98 2.47
CA ILE A 204 13.49 -7.65 3.64
C ILE A 204 13.70 -6.18 4.03
N ASP A 205 14.95 -5.71 4.03
CA ASP A 205 15.28 -4.33 4.36
C ASP A 205 14.73 -3.32 3.35
N ARG A 206 14.81 -3.64 2.06
CA ARG A 206 14.12 -2.87 1.01
C ARG A 206 12.61 -2.82 1.24
N SER A 207 12.00 -3.96 1.56
CA SER A 207 10.56 -4.05 1.84
C SER A 207 10.16 -3.18 3.05
N PHE A 208 10.97 -3.20 4.10
CA PHE A 208 10.78 -2.34 5.28
C PHE A 208 10.81 -0.84 4.91
N GLN A 209 11.79 -0.40 4.11
CA GLN A 209 11.87 1.00 3.69
C GLN A 209 10.70 1.42 2.79
N ILE A 210 10.24 0.52 1.91
CA ILE A 210 9.06 0.75 1.06
C ILE A 210 7.81 0.92 1.93
N LEU A 211 7.58 0.02 2.89
CA LEU A 211 6.43 0.09 3.79
C LEU A 211 6.45 1.39 4.62
N ARG A 212 7.60 1.76 5.16
CA ARG A 212 7.78 3.04 5.87
C ARG A 212 7.39 4.23 5.00
N THR A 213 7.97 4.32 3.79
CA THR A 213 7.69 5.42 2.85
C THR A 213 6.21 5.48 2.46
N ARG A 214 5.53 4.34 2.33
CA ARG A 214 4.08 4.30 2.02
C ARG A 214 3.23 4.79 3.18
N ILE A 215 3.60 4.42 4.41
CA ILE A 215 2.87 4.84 5.61
C ILE A 215 3.02 6.35 5.83
N ASP A 216 4.20 6.92 5.59
CA ASP A 216 4.45 8.35 5.72
C ASP A 216 3.51 9.19 4.82
N ARG A 217 3.06 8.63 3.68
CA ARG A 217 2.11 9.30 2.77
C ARG A 217 0.67 9.36 3.28
N PHE A 218 0.29 8.56 4.27
CA PHE A 218 -1.08 8.51 4.79
C PHE A 218 -1.39 9.54 5.89
N GLY A 219 -0.39 10.34 6.30
CA GLY A 219 -0.59 11.34 7.35
C GLY A 219 -0.91 10.71 8.71
N VAL A 220 -0.46 9.47 8.94
CA VAL A 220 -0.56 8.84 10.27
C VAL A 220 0.40 9.56 11.20
N ALA A 221 -0.13 10.09 12.30
CA ALA A 221 0.71 10.66 13.34
C ALA A 221 1.55 9.54 13.96
N GLN A 222 2.84 9.51 13.61
CA GLN A 222 3.89 8.72 14.26
C GLN A 222 3.63 7.19 14.23
N PRO A 223 3.76 6.53 13.06
CA PRO A 223 3.65 5.08 12.96
C PRO A 223 4.77 4.36 13.72
N ASN A 224 4.46 3.22 14.35
CA ASN A 224 5.48 2.32 14.91
C ASN A 224 5.69 1.14 13.95
N ILE A 225 6.90 1.03 13.39
CA ILE A 225 7.25 -0.01 12.41
C ILE A 225 8.51 -0.71 12.90
N GLN A 226 8.43 -2.02 13.12
CA GLN A 226 9.54 -2.81 13.68
C GLN A 226 9.77 -4.08 12.88
N LYS A 227 11.03 -4.38 12.56
CA LYS A 227 11.43 -5.67 12.00
C LYS A 227 11.51 -6.71 13.13
N LEU A 228 10.83 -7.84 12.96
CA LEU A 228 10.93 -8.98 13.87
C LEU A 228 12.09 -9.86 13.41
N ALA A 229 13.19 -9.81 14.16
CA ALA A 229 14.52 -10.29 13.76
C ALA A 229 14.59 -11.73 13.21
N THR A 230 13.72 -12.63 13.67
CA THR A 230 13.85 -14.07 13.39
C THR A 230 12.97 -14.61 12.27
N THR A 231 12.07 -13.80 11.71
CA THR A 231 10.95 -14.36 10.91
C THR A 231 10.65 -13.65 9.60
N GLY A 232 11.44 -12.66 9.19
CA GLY A 232 11.09 -11.84 8.02
C GLY A 232 9.74 -11.13 8.15
N ARG A 233 9.26 -10.99 9.39
CA ARG A 233 8.00 -10.35 9.74
C ARG A 233 8.24 -8.90 10.13
N ILE A 234 7.30 -8.04 9.78
CA ILE A 234 7.32 -6.61 10.05
C ILE A 234 6.05 -6.29 10.84
N LEU A 235 6.23 -5.84 12.07
CA LEU A 235 5.17 -5.33 12.92
C LEU A 235 4.90 -3.87 12.55
N ILE A 236 3.64 -3.54 12.33
CA ILE A 236 3.17 -2.21 11.95
C ILE A 236 2.01 -1.82 12.85
N GLU A 237 2.17 -0.73 13.58
CA GLU A 237 1.12 -0.14 14.41
C GLU A 237 0.84 1.29 13.94
N LEU A 238 -0.42 1.54 13.56
CA LEU A 238 -0.88 2.80 13.01
C LEU A 238 -2.00 3.37 13.90
N PRO A 239 -1.65 4.17 14.92
CA PRO A 239 -2.63 4.78 15.81
C PRO A 239 -3.44 5.87 15.10
N GLY A 240 -4.74 5.94 15.39
CA GLY A 240 -5.64 6.95 14.83
C GLY A 240 -6.04 6.75 13.36
N ILE A 241 -5.76 5.59 12.77
CA ILE A 241 -6.30 5.23 11.45
C ILE A 241 -7.82 5.03 11.52
N LYS A 242 -8.55 5.80 10.71
CA LYS A 242 -10.01 5.70 10.60
C LYS A 242 -10.46 4.61 9.62
N ASP A 243 -9.70 4.36 8.56
CA ASP A 243 -10.01 3.39 7.50
C ASP A 243 -8.94 2.29 7.37
N PRO A 244 -9.07 1.18 8.13
CA PRO A 244 -8.09 0.10 8.10
C PRO A 244 -8.10 -0.69 6.78
N ASP A 245 -9.23 -0.77 6.07
CA ASP A 245 -9.31 -1.54 4.83
C ASP A 245 -8.58 -0.83 3.68
N ARG A 246 -8.67 0.50 3.60
CA ARG A 246 -7.87 1.30 2.68
C ARG A 246 -6.37 1.13 2.92
N VAL A 247 -5.95 1.16 4.20
CA VAL A 247 -4.54 0.99 4.55
C VAL A 247 -4.08 -0.43 4.25
N ARG A 248 -4.88 -1.46 4.58
CA ARG A 248 -4.60 -2.86 4.22
C ARG A 248 -4.36 -3.00 2.73
N LYS A 249 -5.25 -2.46 1.89
CA LYS A 249 -5.12 -2.53 0.43
C LYS A 249 -3.84 -1.87 -0.07
N LEU A 250 -3.41 -0.75 0.51
CA LEU A 250 -2.14 -0.11 0.13
C LEU A 250 -0.91 -0.91 0.61
N LEU A 251 -0.95 -1.43 1.83
CA LEU A 251 0.16 -2.22 2.39
C LEU A 251 0.33 -3.54 1.62
N GLN A 252 -0.76 -4.14 1.11
CA GLN A 252 -0.73 -5.33 0.27
C GLN A 252 -0.38 -5.05 -1.20
N GLY A 253 -0.56 -3.82 -1.68
CA GLY A 253 -0.32 -3.49 -3.09
C GLY A 253 1.13 -3.74 -3.51
N THR A 254 1.36 -4.51 -4.56
CA THR A 254 2.70 -4.69 -5.13
C THR A 254 3.10 -3.40 -5.87
N ALA A 255 4.23 -2.78 -5.51
CA ALA A 255 4.74 -1.62 -6.26
C ALA A 255 5.62 -2.13 -7.41
N LYS A 256 4.99 -2.65 -8.46
CA LYS A 256 5.68 -2.93 -9.72
C LYS A 256 5.70 -1.63 -10.53
N LEU A 257 6.84 -0.95 -10.56
CA LEU A 257 7.05 0.18 -11.46
C LEU A 257 7.50 -0.37 -12.80
N GLU A 258 6.67 -0.19 -13.82
CA GLU A 258 6.98 -0.57 -15.19
C GLU A 258 7.09 0.69 -16.03
N PHE A 259 8.15 0.74 -16.82
CA PHE A 259 8.32 1.78 -17.83
C PHE A 259 7.87 1.18 -19.16
N TRP A 260 6.88 1.81 -19.76
CA TRP A 260 6.36 1.44 -21.07
C TRP A 260 6.74 2.54 -22.05
N GLU A 261 7.25 2.15 -23.21
CA GLU A 261 7.35 3.09 -24.32
C GLU A 261 5.92 3.42 -24.79
N THR A 262 5.59 4.70 -24.82
CA THR A 262 4.29 5.18 -25.29
C THR A 262 4.45 5.92 -26.60
N TYR A 263 3.48 5.77 -27.49
CA TYR A 263 3.41 6.58 -28.69
C TYR A 263 2.86 7.97 -28.35
N ASN A 264 3.40 8.99 -29.01
CA ASN A 264 2.83 10.32 -28.98
C ASN A 264 1.58 10.37 -29.86
N PHE A 265 0.65 11.27 -29.54
CA PHE A 265 -0.61 11.37 -30.28
C PHE A 265 -0.41 11.57 -31.79
N ASP A 266 0.59 12.36 -32.17
CA ASP A 266 0.91 12.65 -33.57
C ASP A 266 1.31 11.40 -34.36
N GLU A 267 1.89 10.39 -33.69
CA GLU A 267 2.32 9.13 -34.30
C GLU A 267 1.15 8.18 -34.56
N VAL A 268 0.06 8.31 -33.80
CA VAL A 268 -1.11 7.44 -33.88
C VAL A 268 -2.32 8.08 -34.54
N TYR A 269 -2.28 9.39 -34.80
CA TYR A 269 -3.41 10.15 -35.34
C TYR A 269 -3.92 9.59 -36.68
N GLN A 270 -3.03 9.24 -37.61
CA GLN A 270 -3.43 8.71 -38.92
C GLN A 270 -4.22 7.41 -38.80
N TYR A 271 -3.84 6.52 -37.88
CA TYR A 271 -4.58 5.27 -37.67
C TYR A 271 -5.99 5.51 -37.13
N PHE A 272 -6.18 6.52 -36.28
CA PHE A 272 -7.52 6.91 -35.82
C PHE A 272 -8.36 7.54 -36.92
N ASP A 273 -7.75 8.35 -37.80
CA ASP A 273 -8.46 8.96 -38.94
C ASP A 273 -8.86 7.90 -39.98
N GLU A 274 -7.98 6.95 -40.29
CA GLU A 274 -8.26 5.80 -41.15
C GLU A 274 -9.38 4.90 -40.57
N ALA A 275 -9.32 4.60 -39.27
CA ALA A 275 -10.37 3.83 -38.61
C ALA A 275 -11.73 4.56 -38.64
N ASN A 276 -11.75 5.88 -38.43
CA ASN A 276 -12.96 6.69 -38.56
C ASN A 276 -13.49 6.70 -40.00
N ALA A 277 -12.61 6.74 -41.00
CA ALA A 277 -13.01 6.69 -42.41
C ALA A 277 -13.66 5.36 -42.76
N LEU A 278 -13.08 4.24 -42.30
CA LEU A 278 -13.63 2.89 -42.48
C LEU A 278 -14.99 2.71 -41.81
N LEU A 279 -15.14 3.13 -40.55
CA LEU A 279 -16.43 3.09 -39.85
C LEU A 279 -17.49 3.92 -40.58
N ARG A 280 -17.09 5.06 -41.16
CA ARG A 280 -18.01 5.89 -41.94
C ARG A 280 -18.46 5.21 -43.23
N THR A 281 -17.62 4.40 -43.86
CA THR A 281 -18.01 3.57 -45.01
C THR A 281 -18.89 2.39 -44.61
N GLU A 282 -18.64 1.71 -43.49
CA GLU A 282 -19.55 0.66 -43.00
C GLU A 282 -20.95 1.21 -42.66
N ASP A 283 -21.04 2.41 -42.10
CA ASP A 283 -22.32 3.11 -41.86
C ASP A 283 -23.02 3.55 -43.15
N ILE A 284 -22.28 3.69 -44.26
CA ILE A 284 -22.82 4.01 -45.59
C ILE A 284 -23.25 2.73 -46.31
N ASP A 285 -22.46 1.66 -46.26
CA ASP A 285 -22.79 0.36 -46.84
C ASP A 285 -24.03 -0.26 -46.18
N GLN A 286 -24.20 -0.10 -44.86
CA GLN A 286 -25.43 -0.49 -44.17
C GLN A 286 -26.66 0.36 -44.57
N LYS A 287 -26.47 1.58 -45.07
CA LYS A 287 -27.56 2.41 -45.61
C LYS A 287 -27.86 2.07 -47.08
N GLU A 288 -26.86 1.72 -47.87
CA GLU A 288 -27.07 1.30 -49.26
C GLU A 288 -27.72 -0.09 -49.35
N GLU A 289 -27.37 -1.07 -48.49
CA GLU A 289 -28.05 -2.38 -48.44
C GLU A 289 -29.56 -2.29 -48.11
N VAL A 290 -29.95 -1.31 -47.27
CA VAL A 290 -31.37 -1.05 -46.96
C VAL A 290 -32.09 -0.40 -48.14
N THR A 291 -31.39 0.42 -48.94
CA THR A 291 -31.98 1.12 -50.09
C THR A 291 -32.15 0.19 -51.30
N ASP A 292 -31.20 -0.72 -51.54
CA ASP A 292 -31.32 -1.72 -52.62
C ASP A 292 -32.39 -2.78 -52.34
N THR A 293 -32.68 -3.08 -51.06
CA THR A 293 -33.78 -3.99 -50.70
C THR A 293 -35.16 -3.36 -50.97
N GLU A 294 -35.33 -2.04 -50.79
CA GLU A 294 -36.57 -1.32 -51.12
C GLU A 294 -36.75 -1.09 -52.64
N ALA A 295 -35.66 -0.96 -53.41
CA ALA A 295 -35.73 -0.80 -54.86
C ALA A 295 -36.20 -2.09 -55.58
N ILE A 296 -35.80 -3.27 -55.08
CA ILE A 296 -36.19 -4.57 -55.68
C ILE A 296 -37.68 -4.88 -55.43
N GLU A 297 -38.29 -4.40 -54.34
CA GLU A 297 -39.73 -4.58 -54.10
C GLU A 297 -40.63 -3.70 -55.00
N THR A 298 -40.09 -2.64 -55.61
CA THR A 298 -40.87 -1.70 -56.42
C THR A 298 -40.97 -2.11 -57.90
N GLU A 299 -40.00 -2.88 -58.44
CA GLU A 299 -40.05 -3.38 -59.83
C GLU A 299 -40.84 -4.69 -60.01
N ALA A 300 -41.16 -5.39 -58.93
CA ALA A 300 -41.94 -6.64 -58.97
C ALA A 300 -43.48 -6.44 -58.97
N GLN A 301 -43.97 -5.20 -58.98
CA GLN A 301 -45.40 -4.87 -58.90
C GLN A 301 -46.04 -4.31 -60.19
N ASP A 302 -45.30 -4.20 -61.30
CA ASP A 302 -45.85 -3.70 -62.58
C ASP A 302 -45.72 -4.70 -63.75
N GLY A 303 -45.99 -5.99 -63.47
CA GLY A 303 -46.07 -7.09 -64.44
C GLY A 303 -47.39 -7.85 -64.38
#